data_AF-A0A8T1FSX2-F1
#
_entry.id   AF-A0A8T1FSX2-F1
#
_cell.length_a   1.000
_cell.length_b   1.000
_cell.length_c   1.000
_cell.angle_alpha   90.00
_cell.angle_beta   90.00
_cell.angle_gamma   90.00
#
_symmetry.space_group_name_H-M   'P 1'
#
loop_
_entity.id
_entity.type
_entity.pdbx_description
1 polymer ?
#
loop_
_entity_poly.entity_id
_entity_poly.type
_entity_poly.pdbx_seq_one_letter_code
_entity_poly.pdbx_strand_id
1 'polypeptide(L)'
;MGRGRRPRVNQNGGRRPNQFKNSTPTYEHHLQIVRFYANNSMKETLARYFPDAQGTTKETKRKSIHLWAKNKAKTERLGSTNATRAMRKLREVGTATVLSKETELQLVTWLNEYRADGAPVSGLMLHLKAREFAEASGVGEETFTASWAGRVGFLKRRGLRFRARTRQGQNSPADSAQAVKELNERMKKEMHRLGVDVVFNADQTPIFFSTCQSRRWRRRERRQCGCAQAARTRR
;
A
#
# COMPACT_ATOMS: atom_id res chain seq x y z
N MET A 1 -38.02 16.07 -11.68
CA MET A 1 -37.03 17.14 -11.43
C MET A 1 -35.63 16.65 -11.79
N GLY A 2 -35.19 16.83 -13.04
CA GLY A 2 -33.86 16.41 -13.49
C GLY A 2 -32.78 17.31 -12.89
N ARG A 3 -31.79 16.74 -12.18
CA ARG A 3 -30.65 17.51 -11.66
C ARG A 3 -29.85 18.06 -12.85
N GLY A 4 -29.92 19.38 -13.07
CA GLY A 4 -29.17 20.08 -14.11
C GLY A 4 -27.68 19.77 -14.03
N ARG A 5 -27.03 19.63 -15.19
CA ARG A 5 -25.59 19.38 -15.25
C ARG A 5 -24.85 20.58 -14.66
N ARG A 6 -23.87 20.33 -13.78
CA ARG A 6 -22.99 21.39 -13.27
C ARG A 6 -22.33 22.13 -14.46
N PRO A 7 -22.30 23.47 -14.46
CA PRO A 7 -21.69 24.25 -15.53
C PRO A 7 -20.23 23.84 -15.74
N ARG A 8 -19.81 23.73 -17.01
CA ARG A 8 -18.41 23.45 -17.34
C ARG A 8 -17.58 24.71 -17.09
N VAL A 9 -16.52 24.59 -16.29
CA VAL A 9 -15.64 25.71 -15.91
C VAL A 9 -14.75 26.20 -17.08
N ASN A 10 -14.67 25.45 -18.18
CA ASN A 10 -14.01 25.88 -19.41
C ASN A 10 -14.84 25.52 -20.66
N GLN A 11 -14.80 26.39 -21.68
CA GLN A 11 -15.55 26.19 -22.93
C GLN A 11 -15.14 24.89 -23.64
N ASN A 12 -13.86 24.50 -23.58
CA ASN A 12 -13.33 23.35 -24.32
C ASN A 12 -13.26 22.04 -23.51
N GLY A 13 -13.66 22.01 -22.24
CA GLY A 13 -13.48 20.83 -21.37
C GLY A 13 -12.00 20.59 -21.02
N GLY A 14 -11.66 20.49 -19.74
CA GLY A 14 -10.26 20.25 -19.33
C GLY A 14 -9.83 20.91 -18.02
N ARG A 15 -8.72 20.41 -17.47
CA ARG A 15 -8.09 20.93 -16.26
C ARG A 15 -7.40 22.26 -16.59
N ARG A 16 -7.56 23.27 -15.73
CA ARG A 16 -6.78 24.52 -15.84
C ARG A 16 -5.27 24.22 -15.81
N PRO A 17 -4.44 24.93 -16.60
CA PRO A 17 -3.00 24.76 -16.56
C PRO A 17 -2.47 25.10 -15.16
N ASN A 18 -1.42 24.39 -14.74
CA ASN A 18 -0.81 24.58 -13.44
C ASN A 18 -0.11 25.94 -13.40
N GLN A 19 -0.48 26.80 -12.45
CA GLN A 19 0.12 28.13 -12.28
C GLN A 19 1.30 28.14 -11.29
N PHE A 20 1.84 26.96 -10.92
CA PHE A 20 2.92 26.88 -9.96
C PHE A 20 4.21 27.43 -10.54
N LYS A 21 4.69 28.56 -10.00
CA LYS A 21 5.97 29.17 -10.38
C LYS A 21 7.18 28.50 -9.73
N ASN A 22 6.96 27.69 -8.69
CA ASN A 22 8.03 27.07 -7.91
C ASN A 22 8.24 25.61 -8.29
N SER A 23 9.45 25.30 -8.77
CA SER A 23 9.92 23.92 -8.94
C SER A 23 10.72 23.48 -7.70
N THR A 24 10.27 22.40 -7.06
CA THR A 24 11.03 21.74 -5.98
C THR A 24 11.95 20.67 -6.58
N PRO A 25 13.27 20.75 -6.37
CA PRO A 25 14.19 19.74 -6.87
C PRO A 25 13.97 18.37 -6.20
N THR A 26 14.42 17.32 -6.87
CA THR A 26 14.37 15.94 -6.36
C THR A 26 15.52 15.69 -5.39
N TYR A 27 15.42 14.63 -4.57
CA TYR A 27 16.53 14.23 -3.69
C TYR A 27 17.78 13.83 -4.45
N GLU A 28 17.65 13.24 -5.64
CA GLU A 28 18.77 13.00 -6.55
C GLU A 28 19.50 14.30 -6.91
N HIS A 29 18.74 15.34 -7.27
CA HIS A 29 19.32 16.64 -7.61
C HIS A 29 19.96 17.32 -6.39
N HIS A 30 19.33 17.22 -5.20
CA HIS A 30 19.95 17.69 -3.97
C HIS A 30 21.29 17.01 -3.72
N LEU A 31 21.38 15.69 -3.93
CA LEU A 31 22.61 14.91 -3.74
C LEU A 31 23.71 15.33 -4.71
N GLN A 32 23.39 15.53 -5.99
CA GLN A 32 24.35 16.03 -6.98
C GLN A 32 24.92 17.40 -6.56
N ILE A 33 24.04 18.33 -6.14
CA ILE A 33 24.44 19.67 -5.69
C ILE A 33 25.33 19.58 -4.45
N VAL A 34 24.96 18.78 -3.45
CA VAL A 34 25.74 18.66 -2.21
C VAL A 34 27.11 18.03 -2.47
N ARG A 35 27.19 17.05 -3.37
CA ARG A 35 28.48 16.46 -3.80
C ARG A 35 29.36 17.48 -4.51
N PHE A 36 28.79 18.30 -5.38
CA PHE A 36 29.55 19.36 -6.05
C PHE A 36 30.00 20.44 -5.05
N TYR A 37 29.10 20.91 -4.19
CA TYR A 37 29.39 21.94 -3.19
C TYR A 37 30.46 21.52 -2.18
N ALA A 38 30.64 20.23 -1.92
CA ALA A 38 31.70 19.75 -1.04
C ALA A 38 33.12 20.12 -1.53
N ASN A 39 33.30 20.29 -2.84
CA ASN A 39 34.60 20.56 -3.47
C ASN A 39 34.68 21.95 -4.13
N ASN A 40 33.60 22.74 -4.08
CA ASN A 40 33.47 23.99 -4.83
C ASN A 40 32.84 25.09 -3.97
N SER A 41 33.06 26.34 -4.34
CA SER A 41 32.45 27.46 -3.65
C SER A 41 30.92 27.51 -3.86
N MET A 42 30.23 28.22 -2.95
CA MET A 42 28.80 28.47 -3.09
C MET A 42 28.47 29.26 -4.37
N LYS A 43 29.36 30.18 -4.77
CA LYS A 43 29.20 31.00 -5.98
C LYS A 43 29.20 30.13 -7.24
N GLU A 44 30.18 29.22 -7.35
CA GLU A 44 30.28 28.27 -8.47
C GLU A 44 29.11 27.29 -8.48
N THR A 45 28.69 26.81 -7.31
CA THR A 45 27.53 25.90 -7.19
C THR A 45 26.25 26.55 -7.69
N LEU A 46 25.99 27.80 -7.31
CA LEU A 46 24.82 28.54 -7.78
C LEU A 46 24.89 28.82 -9.29
N ALA A 47 26.06 29.20 -9.81
CA ALA A 47 26.24 29.43 -11.24
C ALA A 47 25.97 28.17 -12.08
N ARG A 48 26.41 26.99 -11.60
CA ARG A 48 26.25 25.72 -12.30
C ARG A 48 24.80 25.19 -12.28
N TYR A 49 24.14 25.20 -11.13
CA TYR A 49 22.85 24.53 -10.94
C TYR A 49 21.64 25.48 -11.00
N PHE A 50 21.85 26.78 -10.81
CA PHE A 50 20.78 27.79 -10.81
C PHE A 50 21.21 29.07 -11.56
N PRO A 51 21.57 28.99 -12.85
CA PRO A 51 22.05 30.14 -13.62
C PRO A 51 21.03 31.28 -13.72
N ASP A 52 19.74 30.93 -13.83
CA ASP A 52 18.64 31.89 -13.98
C ASP A 52 18.20 32.53 -12.65
N ALA A 53 18.73 32.07 -11.51
CA ALA A 53 18.31 32.56 -10.21
C ALA A 53 18.92 33.92 -9.90
N GLN A 54 18.08 34.94 -9.75
CA GLN A 54 18.48 36.31 -9.43
C GLN A 54 17.89 36.80 -8.10
N GLY A 55 18.54 37.78 -7.48
CA GLY A 55 18.10 38.46 -6.25
C GLY A 55 17.67 37.50 -5.13
N THR A 56 16.44 37.68 -4.65
CA THR A 56 15.84 36.88 -3.56
C THR A 56 15.72 35.39 -3.87
N THR A 57 15.57 35.02 -5.14
CA THR A 57 15.49 33.62 -5.56
C THR A 57 16.85 32.96 -5.39
N LYS A 58 17.94 33.65 -5.77
CA LYS A 58 19.31 33.17 -5.59
C LYS A 58 19.63 32.93 -4.12
N GLU A 59 19.25 33.86 -3.25
CA GLU A 59 19.43 33.73 -1.81
C GLU A 59 18.62 32.56 -1.22
N THR A 60 17.40 32.34 -1.71
CA THR A 60 16.58 31.18 -1.32
C THR A 60 17.25 29.86 -1.70
N LYS A 61 17.86 29.78 -2.89
CA LYS A 61 18.64 28.60 -3.31
C LYS A 61 19.89 28.42 -2.47
N ARG A 62 20.63 29.50 -2.17
CA ARG A 62 21.79 29.48 -1.26
C ARG A 62 21.44 28.87 0.10
N LYS A 63 20.36 29.35 0.73
CA LYS A 63 19.85 28.82 2.01
C LYS A 63 19.45 27.34 1.91
N SER A 64 18.84 26.95 0.79
CA SER A 64 18.46 25.55 0.54
C SER A 64 19.68 24.64 0.44
N ILE A 65 20.74 25.06 -0.28
CA ILE A 65 21.99 24.32 -0.40
C ILE A 65 22.65 24.14 0.97
N HIS A 66 22.74 25.21 1.77
CA HIS A 66 23.25 25.10 3.14
C HIS A 66 22.43 24.13 3.99
N LEU A 67 21.10 24.15 3.89
CA LEU A 67 20.23 23.21 4.61
C LEU A 67 20.47 21.75 4.19
N TRP A 68 20.66 21.50 2.90
CA TRP A 68 20.93 20.15 2.38
C TRP A 68 22.33 19.65 2.76
N ALA A 69 23.32 20.55 2.75
CA ALA A 69 24.68 20.28 3.20
C ALA A 69 24.74 20.02 4.72
N LYS A 70 24.03 20.81 5.53
CA LYS A 70 23.87 20.56 6.98
C LYS A 70 23.24 19.19 7.25
N ASN A 71 22.31 18.77 6.40
CA ASN A 71 21.64 17.47 6.50
C ASN A 71 22.20 16.44 5.49
N LYS A 72 23.51 16.45 5.22
CA LYS A 72 24.16 15.64 4.18
C LYS A 72 23.78 14.17 4.26
N ALA A 73 23.87 13.55 5.43
CA ALA A 73 23.52 12.13 5.62
C ALA A 73 22.08 11.78 5.17
N LYS A 74 21.11 12.66 5.46
CA LYS A 74 19.72 12.50 5.01
C LYS A 74 19.61 12.64 3.50
N THR A 75 20.27 13.64 2.92
CA THR A 75 20.28 13.89 1.48
C THR A 75 20.93 12.73 0.71
N GLU A 76 22.03 12.16 1.22
CA GLU A 76 22.72 11.01 0.65
C GLU A 76 21.88 9.74 0.70
N ARG A 77 21.30 9.42 1.87
CA ARG A 77 20.40 8.27 2.02
C ARG A 77 19.25 8.33 1.03
N LEU A 78 18.58 9.49 0.95
CA LEU A 78 17.39 9.66 0.12
C LEU A 78 17.69 9.78 -1.37
N GLY A 79 18.80 10.43 -1.73
CA GLY A 79 19.24 10.60 -3.12
C GLY A 79 19.82 9.33 -3.73
N SER A 80 20.43 8.46 -2.93
CA SER A 80 21.03 7.20 -3.41
C SER A 80 20.02 6.05 -3.52
N THR A 81 18.90 6.13 -2.80
CA THR A 81 17.88 5.07 -2.77
C THR A 81 16.91 5.21 -3.95
N ASN A 82 16.81 4.18 -4.80
CA ASN A 82 15.91 4.18 -5.98
C ASN A 82 14.46 4.54 -5.65
N ALA A 83 13.94 4.08 -4.51
CA ALA A 83 12.57 4.36 -4.09
C ALA A 83 12.33 5.84 -3.77
N THR A 84 13.34 6.59 -3.32
CA THR A 84 13.19 7.97 -2.83
C THR A 84 13.89 9.02 -3.69
N ARG A 85 14.83 8.64 -4.56
CA ARG A 85 15.66 9.58 -5.34
C ARG A 85 14.84 10.56 -6.19
N ALA A 86 13.75 10.08 -6.79
CA ALA A 86 12.84 10.87 -7.62
C ALA A 86 11.80 11.67 -6.81
N MET A 87 11.73 11.46 -5.49
CA MET A 87 10.79 12.19 -4.64
C MET A 87 11.30 13.61 -4.37
N ARG A 88 10.36 14.56 -4.24
CA ARG A 88 10.65 15.97 -3.91
C ARG A 88 10.45 16.29 -2.44
N LYS A 89 9.62 15.49 -1.76
CA LYS A 89 9.29 15.61 -0.34
C LYS A 89 9.09 14.21 0.21
N LEU A 90 9.64 13.96 1.38
CA LEU A 90 9.35 12.76 2.17
C LEU A 90 8.74 13.21 3.50
N ARG A 91 7.58 12.63 3.83
CA ARG A 91 7.02 12.71 5.18
C ARG A 91 7.31 11.40 5.89
N GLU A 92 7.55 11.48 7.18
CA GLU A 92 7.68 10.28 7.99
C GLU A 92 6.34 9.54 8.05
N VAL A 93 6.41 8.22 8.17
CA VAL A 93 5.22 7.40 8.27
C VAL A 93 4.54 7.72 9.61
N GLY A 94 3.30 8.19 9.57
CA GLY A 94 2.54 8.52 10.80
C GLY A 94 2.39 10.02 11.09
N THR A 95 3.08 10.93 10.40
CA THR A 95 3.02 12.38 10.72
C THR A 95 1.62 13.02 10.57
N ALA A 96 0.70 12.37 9.85
CA ALA A 96 -0.66 12.88 9.64
C ALA A 96 -1.72 11.86 10.05
N THR A 97 -1.42 11.01 11.04
CA THR A 97 -2.40 10.06 11.59
C THR A 97 -3.10 10.68 12.79
N VAL A 98 -4.42 10.55 12.82
CA VAL A 98 -5.24 10.97 13.96
C VAL A 98 -5.13 9.97 15.11
N LEU A 99 -4.98 8.68 14.78
CA LEU A 99 -4.71 7.64 15.77
C LEU A 99 -3.25 7.66 16.20
N SER A 100 -3.06 7.41 17.51
CA SER A 100 -1.74 7.17 18.07
C SER A 100 -1.12 5.89 17.48
N LYS A 101 0.21 5.78 17.54
CA LYS A 101 0.93 4.58 17.07
C LYS A 101 0.51 3.33 17.86
N GLU A 102 0.22 3.48 19.14
CA GLU A 102 -0.21 2.43 20.07
C GLU A 102 -1.60 1.92 19.73
N THR A 103 -2.58 2.81 19.59
CA THR A 103 -3.95 2.47 19.18
C THR A 103 -3.96 1.77 17.82
N GLU A 104 -3.16 2.26 16.86
CA GLU A 104 -3.01 1.57 15.57
C GLU A 104 -2.43 0.15 15.72
N LEU A 105 -1.54 -0.10 16.68
CA LEU A 105 -0.97 -1.42 16.92
C LEU A 105 -1.99 -2.37 17.53
N GLN A 106 -2.81 -1.90 18.46
CA GLN A 106 -3.92 -2.70 19.02
C GLN A 106 -4.89 -3.15 17.92
N LEU A 107 -5.22 -2.25 16.97
CA LEU A 107 -6.04 -2.59 15.82
C LEU A 107 -5.38 -3.64 14.90
N VAL A 108 -4.05 -3.62 14.77
CA VAL A 108 -3.30 -4.64 14.02
C VAL A 108 -3.34 -5.98 14.74
N THR A 109 -3.17 -6.00 16.06
CA THR A 109 -3.27 -7.22 16.88
C THR A 109 -4.63 -7.87 16.71
N TRP A 110 -5.71 -7.11 16.93
CA TRP A 110 -7.08 -7.58 16.73
C TRP A 110 -7.31 -8.17 15.32
N LEU A 111 -6.80 -7.49 14.29
CA LEU A 111 -6.95 -7.94 12.91
C LEU A 111 -6.16 -9.23 12.63
N ASN A 112 -5.03 -9.45 13.28
CA ASN A 112 -4.23 -10.66 13.14
C ASN A 112 -4.83 -11.84 13.90
N GLU A 113 -5.36 -11.62 15.10
CA GLU A 113 -6.11 -12.63 15.86
C GLU A 113 -7.30 -13.13 15.03
N TYR A 114 -8.12 -12.21 14.50
CA TYR A 114 -9.27 -12.57 13.68
C TYR A 114 -8.89 -13.34 12.41
N ARG A 115 -7.67 -13.13 11.89
CA ARG A 115 -7.15 -13.87 10.74
C ARG A 115 -6.57 -15.23 11.12
N ALA A 116 -6.05 -15.38 12.33
CA ALA A 116 -5.59 -16.65 12.85
C ALA A 116 -6.76 -17.64 12.95
N ASP A 117 -7.95 -17.15 13.26
CA ASP A 117 -9.20 -17.91 13.25
C ASP A 117 -9.71 -18.28 11.83
N GLY A 118 -8.99 -17.86 10.78
CA GLY A 118 -9.35 -18.12 9.39
C GLY A 118 -10.52 -17.26 8.85
N ALA A 119 -11.04 -16.34 9.66
CA ALA A 119 -12.17 -15.50 9.29
C ALA A 119 -11.74 -14.25 8.47
N PRO A 120 -12.46 -13.89 7.39
CA PRO A 120 -12.14 -12.69 6.62
C PRO A 120 -12.60 -11.42 7.35
N VAL A 121 -11.68 -10.47 7.56
CA VAL A 121 -12.05 -9.13 8.06
C VAL A 121 -12.58 -8.27 6.91
N SER A 122 -13.85 -7.86 7.00
CA SER A 122 -14.45 -6.93 6.03
C SER A 122 -14.00 -5.48 6.26
N GLY A 123 -14.14 -4.63 5.25
CA GLY A 123 -13.83 -3.20 5.40
C GLY A 123 -14.74 -2.48 6.39
N LEU A 124 -15.98 -2.95 6.55
CA LEU A 124 -16.94 -2.41 7.53
C LEU A 124 -16.52 -2.77 8.96
N MET A 125 -16.11 -4.03 9.20
CA MET A 125 -15.62 -4.46 10.51
C MET A 125 -14.40 -3.65 10.94
N LEU A 126 -13.44 -3.47 10.02
CA LEU A 126 -12.26 -2.64 10.29
C LEU A 126 -12.64 -1.18 10.59
N HIS A 127 -13.69 -0.65 9.95
CA HIS A 127 -14.17 0.70 10.21
C HIS A 127 -14.77 0.82 11.62
N LEU A 128 -15.66 -0.09 12.00
CA LEU A 128 -16.31 -0.09 13.31
C LEU A 128 -15.27 -0.28 14.42
N LYS A 129 -14.37 -1.26 14.29
CA LYS A 129 -13.34 -1.48 15.30
C LYS A 129 -12.35 -0.33 15.40
N ALA A 130 -11.94 0.26 14.27
CA ALA A 130 -11.07 1.43 14.33
C ALA A 130 -11.70 2.59 15.12
N ARG A 131 -13.02 2.79 15.03
CA ARG A 131 -13.75 3.79 15.81
C ARG A 131 -13.78 3.45 17.29
N GLU A 132 -14.13 2.21 17.64
CA GLU A 132 -14.15 1.75 19.03
C GLU A 132 -12.78 1.94 19.72
N PHE A 133 -11.69 1.59 19.03
CA PHE A 133 -10.33 1.83 19.55
C PHE A 133 -9.98 3.31 19.64
N ALA A 134 -10.52 4.16 18.75
CA ALA A 134 -10.34 5.61 18.81
C ALA A 134 -11.04 6.20 20.04
N GLU A 135 -12.31 5.82 20.25
CA GLU A 135 -13.13 6.22 21.38
C GLU A 135 -12.48 5.78 22.70
N ALA A 136 -12.00 4.54 22.78
CA ALA A 136 -11.25 4.02 23.94
C ALA A 136 -9.93 4.78 24.20
N SER A 137 -9.35 5.41 23.17
CA SER A 137 -8.14 6.23 23.27
C SER A 137 -8.45 7.72 23.49
N GLY A 138 -9.71 8.09 23.72
CA GLY A 138 -10.14 9.48 23.94
C GLY A 138 -10.24 10.32 22.66
N VAL A 139 -10.25 9.70 21.49
CA VAL A 139 -10.42 10.38 20.19
C VAL A 139 -11.88 10.27 19.76
N GLY A 140 -12.60 11.39 19.78
CA GLY A 140 -14.01 11.45 19.38
C GLY A 140 -14.24 11.30 17.86
N GLU A 141 -15.50 11.03 17.50
CA GLU A 141 -15.92 10.73 16.12
C GLU A 141 -15.69 11.90 15.16
N GLU A 142 -15.88 13.13 15.64
CA GLU A 142 -15.62 14.36 14.92
C GLU A 142 -14.14 14.50 14.50
N THR A 143 -13.23 13.92 15.29
CA THR A 143 -11.79 13.93 15.00
C THR A 143 -11.41 12.71 14.13
N PHE A 144 -11.97 11.54 14.42
CA PHE A 144 -11.65 10.29 13.71
C PHE A 144 -12.88 9.57 13.15
N THR A 145 -13.22 9.87 11.89
CA THR A 145 -14.34 9.21 11.19
C THR A 145 -13.98 7.83 10.61
N ALA A 146 -12.76 7.31 10.79
CA ALA A 146 -12.29 6.08 10.14
C ALA A 146 -12.60 6.00 8.62
N SER A 147 -12.41 7.12 7.91
CA SER A 147 -12.82 7.28 6.50
C SER A 147 -12.16 6.26 5.57
N TRP A 148 -12.71 6.07 4.36
CA TRP A 148 -12.13 5.15 3.38
C TRP A 148 -10.64 5.45 3.10
N ALA A 149 -10.28 6.73 2.95
CA ALA A 149 -8.89 7.15 2.75
C ALA A 149 -8.01 6.84 3.97
N GLY A 150 -8.54 7.04 5.18
CA GLY A 150 -7.87 6.67 6.43
C GLY A 150 -7.57 5.17 6.50
N ARG A 151 -8.56 4.32 6.20
CA ARG A 151 -8.40 2.86 6.16
C ARG A 151 -7.39 2.39 5.11
N VAL A 152 -7.46 2.91 3.89
CA VAL A 152 -6.49 2.57 2.82
C VAL A 152 -5.09 2.99 3.23
N GLY A 153 -4.95 4.17 3.85
CA GLY A 153 -3.70 4.65 4.41
C GLY A 153 -3.16 3.71 5.51
N PHE A 154 -3.99 3.35 6.48
CA PHE A 154 -3.65 2.41 7.56
C PHE A 154 -3.14 1.08 7.01
N LEU A 155 -3.91 0.45 6.11
CA LEU A 155 -3.52 -0.82 5.50
C LEU A 155 -2.18 -0.72 4.77
N LYS A 156 -1.97 0.34 4.00
CA LYS A 156 -0.69 0.56 3.30
C LYS A 156 0.47 0.76 4.26
N ARG A 157 0.28 1.56 5.33
CA ARG A 157 1.32 1.83 6.34
C ARG A 157 1.73 0.57 7.09
N ARG A 158 0.77 -0.30 7.42
CA ARG A 158 0.99 -1.54 8.18
C ARG A 158 1.26 -2.76 7.29
N GLY A 159 1.37 -2.58 5.97
CA GLY A 159 1.60 -3.68 5.02
C GLY A 159 0.43 -4.67 4.92
N LEU A 160 -0.74 -4.31 5.42
CA LEU A 160 -1.92 -5.15 5.45
C LEU A 160 -2.69 -5.08 4.13
N ARG A 161 -3.32 -6.19 3.77
CA ARG A 161 -4.25 -6.26 2.64
C ARG A 161 -5.51 -6.98 3.09
N PHE A 162 -6.69 -6.52 2.67
CA PHE A 162 -7.95 -7.24 2.95
C PHE A 162 -7.91 -8.68 2.44
N ARG A 163 -7.26 -8.89 1.29
CA ARG A 163 -6.94 -10.22 0.76
C ARG A 163 -5.53 -10.61 1.22
N ALA A 164 -5.42 -11.17 2.42
CA ALA A 164 -4.30 -12.04 2.76
C ALA A 164 -4.64 -13.45 2.22
N ARG A 165 -3.62 -14.27 1.90
CA ARG A 165 -3.82 -15.65 1.45
C ARG A 165 -4.39 -16.46 2.62
N THR A 166 -5.71 -16.56 2.72
CA THR A 166 -6.41 -17.23 3.83
C THR A 166 -7.02 -18.57 3.45
N ARG A 167 -6.89 -19.01 2.19
CA ARG A 167 -7.29 -20.37 1.79
C ARG A 167 -6.06 -21.28 1.81
N GLN A 168 -6.21 -22.46 2.41
CA GLN A 168 -5.24 -23.58 2.37
C GLN A 168 -4.64 -23.80 0.96
N GLY A 169 -5.45 -23.67 -0.09
CA GLY A 169 -5.02 -23.73 -1.49
C GLY A 169 -4.14 -22.58 -2.00
N GLN A 170 -3.72 -21.65 -1.13
CA GLN A 170 -2.84 -20.52 -1.45
C GLN A 170 -1.53 -20.51 -0.65
N ASN A 171 -1.27 -21.52 0.20
CA ASN A 171 0.04 -21.74 0.81
C ASN A 171 1.13 -21.86 -0.28
N SER A 172 2.40 -21.63 0.10
CA SER A 172 3.48 -21.86 -0.85
C SER A 172 3.45 -23.35 -1.28
N PRO A 173 3.72 -23.68 -2.55
CA PRO A 173 3.68 -25.07 -3.01
C PRO A 173 4.60 -26.00 -2.21
N ALA A 174 5.66 -25.47 -1.61
CA ALA A 174 6.61 -26.23 -0.79
C ALA A 174 6.01 -26.62 0.56
N ASP A 175 5.38 -25.67 1.27
CA ASP A 175 4.80 -25.92 2.60
C ASP A 175 3.58 -26.85 2.51
N SER A 176 2.77 -26.72 1.44
CA SER A 176 1.64 -27.61 1.22
C SER A 176 2.06 -29.02 0.84
N ALA A 177 3.15 -29.19 0.08
CA ALA A 177 3.66 -30.50 -0.28
C ALA A 177 4.13 -31.30 0.94
N GLN A 178 4.83 -30.65 1.87
CA GLN A 178 5.30 -31.27 3.11
C GLN A 178 4.12 -31.73 3.98
N ALA A 179 3.14 -30.86 4.21
CA ALA A 179 1.96 -31.20 5.01
C ALA A 179 1.13 -32.36 4.40
N VAL A 180 1.01 -32.39 3.06
CA VAL A 180 0.36 -33.51 2.35
C VAL A 180 1.14 -34.80 2.52
N LYS A 181 2.48 -34.75 2.46
CA LYS A 181 3.33 -35.93 2.64
C LYS A 181 3.17 -36.52 4.04
N GLU A 182 3.26 -35.69 5.08
CA GLU A 182 3.11 -36.12 6.48
C GLU A 182 1.71 -36.69 6.76
N LEU A 183 0.66 -36.07 6.22
CA LEU A 183 -0.70 -36.59 6.33
C LEU A 183 -0.85 -37.96 5.65
N ASN A 184 -0.32 -38.10 4.43
CA ASN A 184 -0.36 -39.35 3.68
C ASN A 184 0.39 -40.48 4.41
N GLU A 185 1.54 -40.19 5.02
CA GLU A 185 2.29 -41.16 5.81
C GLU A 185 1.51 -41.61 7.05
N ARG A 186 0.85 -40.68 7.76
CA ARG A 186 -0.02 -41.01 8.89
C ARG A 186 -1.24 -41.84 8.47
N MET A 187 -1.92 -41.46 7.38
CA MET A 187 -3.07 -42.19 6.86
C MET A 187 -2.70 -43.62 6.48
N LYS A 188 -1.58 -43.83 5.79
CA LYS A 188 -1.11 -45.17 5.41
C LYS A 188 -0.82 -46.04 6.64
N LYS A 189 -0.19 -45.49 7.68
CA LYS A 189 0.05 -46.21 8.94
C LYS A 189 -1.27 -46.65 9.60
N GLU A 190 -2.25 -45.76 9.63
CA GLU A 190 -3.57 -46.07 10.20
C GLU A 190 -4.38 -47.06 9.36
N MET A 191 -4.31 -46.95 8.03
CA MET A 191 -4.94 -47.92 7.12
C MET A 191 -4.39 -49.34 7.34
N HIS A 192 -3.06 -49.48 7.48
CA HIS A 192 -2.45 -50.77 7.81
C HIS A 192 -2.85 -51.27 9.19
N ARG A 193 -2.94 -50.39 10.19
CA ARG A 193 -3.36 -50.76 11.55
C ARG A 193 -4.80 -51.26 11.60
N LEU A 194 -5.70 -50.63 10.85
CA LEU A 194 -7.13 -50.91 10.85
C LEU A 194 -7.55 -51.94 9.78
N GLY A 195 -6.65 -52.34 8.87
CA GLY A 195 -6.96 -53.24 7.76
C GLY A 195 -7.95 -52.64 6.75
N VAL A 196 -7.82 -51.35 6.46
CA VAL A 196 -8.73 -50.63 5.55
C VAL A 196 -8.07 -50.42 4.19
N ASP A 197 -8.68 -50.94 3.13
CA ASP A 197 -8.16 -50.82 1.76
C ASP A 197 -8.52 -49.50 1.08
N VAL A 198 -9.67 -48.90 1.42
CA VAL A 198 -10.21 -47.69 0.77
C VAL A 198 -10.64 -46.65 1.80
N VAL A 199 -10.17 -45.42 1.64
CA VAL A 199 -10.53 -44.28 2.49
C VAL A 199 -11.26 -43.23 1.65
N PHE A 200 -12.45 -42.84 2.08
CA PHE A 200 -13.23 -41.77 1.45
C PHE A 200 -13.07 -40.47 2.24
N ASN A 201 -13.10 -39.34 1.53
CA ASN A 201 -13.11 -38.03 2.16
C ASN A 201 -14.53 -37.70 2.64
N ALA A 202 -14.67 -37.37 3.93
CA ALA A 202 -15.95 -37.06 4.58
C ALA A 202 -15.98 -35.61 5.12
N ASP A 203 -15.28 -34.69 4.46
CA ASP A 203 -15.28 -33.29 4.86
C ASP A 203 -16.57 -32.58 4.40
N GLN A 204 -17.13 -31.77 5.30
CA GLN A 204 -18.12 -30.79 4.89
C GLN A 204 -17.40 -29.70 4.11
N THR A 205 -17.85 -29.41 2.88
CA THR A 205 -17.41 -28.20 2.18
C THR A 205 -18.27 -27.04 2.67
N PRO A 206 -17.76 -26.15 3.55
CA PRO A 206 -18.52 -24.97 3.94
C PRO A 206 -18.85 -24.14 2.70
N ILE A 207 -20.15 -23.89 2.49
CA ILE A 207 -20.64 -22.99 1.47
C ILE A 207 -20.30 -21.57 1.93
N PHE A 208 -19.13 -21.08 1.55
CA PHE A 208 -18.81 -19.67 1.72
C PHE A 208 -19.56 -18.88 0.66
N PHE A 209 -20.54 -18.07 1.08
CA PHE A 209 -21.03 -16.94 0.29
C PHE A 209 -19.90 -15.93 0.13
N SER A 210 -18.96 -16.21 -0.76
CA SER A 210 -18.18 -15.13 -1.32
C SER A 210 -19.18 -14.24 -2.04
N THR A 211 -19.39 -13.02 -1.55
CA THR A 211 -19.91 -11.95 -2.40
C THR A 211 -18.83 -11.69 -3.46
N CYS A 212 -18.77 -12.59 -4.44
CA CYS A 212 -18.12 -12.32 -5.69
C CYS A 212 -18.97 -11.24 -6.33
N GLN A 213 -18.71 -9.98 -5.98
CA GLN A 213 -19.28 -8.87 -6.71
C GLN A 213 -18.98 -9.15 -8.17
N SER A 214 -20.04 -9.30 -8.97
CA SER A 214 -19.90 -9.47 -10.40
C SER A 214 -19.07 -8.29 -10.90
N ARG A 215 -17.79 -8.54 -11.18
CA ARG A 215 -16.97 -7.56 -11.89
C ARG A 215 -17.52 -7.58 -13.30
N ARG A 216 -18.49 -6.70 -13.56
CA ARG A 216 -18.86 -6.32 -14.91
C ARG A 216 -17.65 -5.56 -15.47
N TRP A 217 -16.71 -6.30 -16.04
CA TRP A 217 -15.66 -5.73 -16.86
C TRP A 217 -16.35 -4.97 -18.00
N ARG A 218 -16.41 -3.64 -17.94
CA ARG A 218 -16.65 -2.87 -19.16
C ARG A 218 -15.44 -3.13 -20.04
N ARG A 219 -15.64 -3.87 -21.12
CA ARG A 219 -14.63 -4.10 -22.17
C ARG A 219 -14.07 -2.74 -22.59
N ARG A 220 -12.79 -2.50 -22.32
CA ARG A 220 -11.92 -1.81 -23.26
C ARG A 220 -10.82 -2.82 -23.58
N GLU A 221 -10.96 -3.38 -24.78
CA GLU A 221 -10.11 -4.41 -25.42
C GLU A 221 -10.08 -5.82 -24.80
N ARG A 222 -10.29 -6.79 -25.68
CA ARG A 222 -10.29 -8.23 -25.36
C ARG A 222 -8.86 -8.69 -25.17
N ARG A 223 -8.44 -8.93 -23.93
CA ARG A 223 -7.39 -9.93 -23.65
C ARG A 223 -8.07 -11.09 -22.94
N GLN A 224 -8.11 -12.25 -23.59
CA GLN A 224 -8.63 -13.47 -22.98
C GLN A 224 -7.73 -13.86 -21.80
N CYS A 225 -8.35 -14.12 -20.65
CA CYS A 225 -7.70 -14.68 -19.48
C CYS A 225 -7.66 -16.20 -19.65
N GLY A 226 -6.48 -16.82 -19.53
CA GLY A 226 -6.22 -18.25 -19.79
C GLY A 226 -6.85 -19.25 -18.80
N CYS A 227 -7.85 -18.84 -18.02
CA CYS A 227 -8.47 -19.70 -17.00
C CYS A 227 -9.68 -20.50 -17.52
N ALA A 228 -10.05 -20.38 -18.79
CA ALA A 228 -11.28 -20.94 -19.36
C ALA A 228 -11.07 -22.11 -20.34
N GLN A 229 -9.95 -22.82 -20.28
CA GLN A 229 -9.69 -23.99 -21.14
C GLN A 229 -9.74 -25.36 -20.43
N ALA A 230 -9.88 -25.41 -19.11
CA ALA A 230 -9.82 -26.69 -18.37
C ALA A 230 -11.18 -27.41 -18.22
N ALA A 231 -12.17 -27.13 -19.06
CA ALA A 231 -13.47 -27.79 -19.02
C ALA A 231 -14.01 -28.06 -20.43
N ARG A 232 -13.31 -28.90 -21.19
CA ARG A 232 -13.81 -29.68 -22.34
C ARG A 232 -12.67 -30.52 -22.91
N THR A 233 -12.38 -31.63 -22.25
CA THR A 233 -11.80 -32.86 -22.84
C THR A 233 -11.68 -33.90 -21.73
N ARG A 234 -12.79 -34.58 -21.47
CA ARG A 234 -12.78 -36.01 -21.12
C ARG A 234 -13.83 -36.67 -22.01
N ARG A 235 -13.44 -37.82 -22.53
CA ARG A 235 -14.02 -38.62 -23.61
C ARG A 235 -15.52 -38.81 -23.49
#